data_AF-A0A7V5VML9-F1
#
_entry.id   AF-A0A7V5VML9-F1
#
_cell.length_a   1.000
_cell.length_b   1.000
_cell.length_c   1.000
_cell.angle_alpha   90.00
_cell.angle_beta   90.00
_cell.angle_gamma   90.00
#
_symmetry.space_group_name_H-M   'P 1'
#
loop_
_entity.id
_entity.type
_entity.pdbx_description
1 polymer ?
#
loop_
_entity_poly.entity_id
_entity_poly.type
_entity_poly.pdbx_seq_one_letter_code
_entity_poly.pdbx_strand_id
1 'polypeptide(L)'
;MQKTSGIFMALLVLVLIAGALWYISTRPSSPPTYTKPEPSVTITPDDYPKLQERLVFLISAPDPAAFAKEHGFEQDFKDGKVTVVIEATDAEALEELRWAVEALDGTVETDYENQLQALVPLKALLKLAKHPHIEFIRLPVRPRPD
;
A
#
# COMPACT_ATOMS: atom_id res chain seq x y z
N MET A 1 -22.04 54.15 37.29
CA MET A 1 -22.37 52.72 37.37
C MET A 1 -21.95 52.06 36.07
N GLN A 2 -20.81 51.34 36.01
CA GLN A 2 -20.43 50.43 34.90
C GLN A 2 -19.02 49.86 35.15
N LYS A 3 -18.83 48.91 36.07
CA LYS A 3 -17.54 48.17 36.23
C LYS A 3 -17.67 46.71 36.66
N THR A 4 -18.87 46.14 36.73
CA THR A 4 -19.08 44.76 37.23
C THR A 4 -19.23 43.72 36.11
N SER A 5 -19.43 44.12 34.85
CA SER A 5 -19.75 43.17 33.77
C SER A 5 -18.56 42.36 33.24
N GLY A 6 -17.32 42.85 33.38
CA GLY A 6 -16.12 42.17 32.84
C GLY A 6 -15.66 40.96 33.63
N ILE A 7 -15.89 40.94 34.94
CA ILE A 7 -15.42 39.88 35.84
C ILE A 7 -16.25 38.60 35.67
N PHE A 8 -17.55 38.73 35.43
CA PHE A 8 -18.43 37.58 35.18
C PHE A 8 -18.11 36.87 33.85
N MET A 9 -17.73 37.60 32.81
CA MET A 9 -17.34 37.02 31.51
C MET A 9 -16.03 36.22 31.62
N ALA A 10 -15.04 36.75 32.33
CA ALA A 10 -13.76 36.06 32.55
C ALA A 10 -13.92 34.75 33.34
N LEU A 11 -14.77 34.73 34.37
CA LEU A 11 -15.07 33.52 35.13
C LEU A 11 -15.78 32.44 34.29
N LEU A 12 -16.67 32.85 33.39
CA LEU A 12 -17.43 31.93 32.54
C LEU A 12 -16.54 31.22 31.50
N VAL A 13 -15.58 31.95 30.92
CA VAL A 13 -14.57 31.39 30.00
C VAL A 13 -13.67 30.39 30.74
N LEU A 14 -13.28 30.69 31.98
CA LEU A 14 -12.40 29.81 32.77
C LEU A 14 -13.07 28.49 33.15
N VAL A 15 -14.37 28.52 33.48
CA VAL A 15 -15.18 27.31 33.72
C VAL A 15 -15.33 26.46 32.46
N LEU A 16 -15.51 27.09 31.29
CA LEU A 16 -15.58 26.36 30.01
C LEU A 16 -14.26 25.67 29.65
N ILE A 17 -13.11 26.33 29.88
CA ILE A 17 -11.79 25.72 29.62
C ILE A 17 -11.52 24.58 30.60
N ALA A 18 -11.83 24.75 31.88
CA ALA A 18 -11.66 23.69 32.88
C ALA A 18 -12.56 22.47 32.58
N GLY A 19 -13.80 22.69 32.15
CA GLY A 19 -14.71 21.63 31.73
C GLY A 19 -14.24 20.89 30.47
N ALA A 20 -13.72 21.63 29.48
CA ALA A 20 -13.15 21.03 28.27
C ALA A 20 -11.91 20.17 28.58
N LEU A 21 -11.04 20.62 29.48
CA LEU A 21 -9.87 19.87 29.91
C LEU A 21 -10.25 18.61 30.69
N TRP A 22 -11.24 18.68 31.59
CA TRP A 22 -11.74 17.50 32.31
C TRP A 22 -12.36 16.46 31.35
N TYR A 23 -13.09 16.91 30.33
CA TYR A 23 -13.69 16.02 29.33
C TYR A 23 -12.63 15.31 28.47
N ILE A 24 -11.47 15.93 28.23
CA ILE A 24 -10.36 15.29 27.50
C ILE A 24 -9.69 14.22 28.38
N SER A 25 -9.52 14.48 29.67
CA SER A 25 -8.86 13.55 30.62
C SER A 25 -9.65 12.29 30.93
N THR A 26 -10.96 12.29 30.67
CA THR A 26 -11.86 11.15 30.95
C THR A 26 -12.25 10.37 29.70
N ARG A 27 -11.64 10.65 28.54
CA ARG A 27 -11.87 9.84 27.34
C ARG A 27 -11.47 8.39 27.64
N PRO A 28 -12.42 7.43 27.54
CA PRO A 28 -12.07 6.02 27.60
C PRO A 28 -11.02 5.76 26.52
N SER A 29 -9.88 5.17 26.91
CA SER A 29 -8.91 4.69 25.94
C SER A 29 -9.64 3.71 25.01
N SER A 30 -9.48 3.89 23.70
CA SER A 30 -9.96 2.90 22.74
C SER A 30 -9.47 1.53 23.19
N PRO A 31 -10.34 0.51 23.28
CA PRO A 31 -9.91 -0.82 23.68
C PRO A 31 -8.76 -1.27 22.78
N PRO A 32 -7.78 -2.02 23.32
CA PRO A 32 -6.69 -2.53 22.51
C PRO A 32 -7.29 -3.30 21.35
N THR A 33 -7.02 -2.83 20.12
CA THR A 33 -7.45 -3.53 18.91
C THR A 33 -6.83 -4.91 18.95
N TYR A 34 -7.63 -5.93 19.24
CA TYR A 34 -7.21 -7.32 19.14
C TYR A 34 -7.08 -7.61 17.65
N THR A 35 -5.89 -7.39 17.08
CA THR A 35 -5.57 -7.78 15.71
C THR A 35 -5.59 -9.30 15.67
N LYS A 36 -6.76 -9.87 15.38
CA LYS A 36 -6.88 -11.28 15.02
C LYS A 36 -5.86 -11.52 13.90
N PRO A 37 -4.89 -12.44 14.06
CA PRO A 37 -3.93 -12.74 13.01
C PRO A 37 -4.71 -13.07 11.75
N GLU A 38 -4.58 -12.23 10.73
CA GLU A 38 -5.15 -12.49 9.41
C GLU A 38 -4.56 -13.84 8.97
N PRO A 39 -5.39 -14.83 8.59
CA PRO A 39 -4.89 -16.14 8.22
C PRO A 39 -3.82 -15.97 7.14
N SER A 40 -2.61 -16.46 7.42
CA SER A 40 -1.51 -16.48 6.46
C SER A 40 -1.93 -17.36 5.30
N VAL A 41 -2.36 -16.74 4.20
CA VAL A 41 -2.60 -17.47 2.95
C VAL A 41 -1.24 -18.01 2.52
N THR A 42 -1.07 -19.33 2.60
CA THR A 42 0.13 -19.99 2.06
C THR A 42 0.02 -19.94 0.54
N ILE A 43 0.76 -19.04 -0.08
CA ILE A 43 0.81 -18.88 -1.53
C ILE A 43 2.04 -19.62 -2.03
N THR A 44 1.87 -20.51 -3.01
CA THR A 44 2.98 -21.19 -3.66
C THR A 44 3.24 -20.59 -5.05
N PRO A 45 4.49 -20.63 -5.57
CA PRO A 45 4.78 -20.16 -6.93
C PRO A 45 3.97 -20.87 -8.01
N ASP A 46 3.65 -22.15 -7.80
CA ASP A 46 2.85 -22.96 -8.73
C ASP A 46 1.40 -22.46 -8.87
N ASP A 47 0.85 -21.79 -7.84
CA ASP A 47 -0.49 -21.19 -7.89
C ASP A 47 -0.55 -19.96 -8.81
N TYR A 48 0.60 -19.33 -9.07
CA TYR A 48 0.73 -18.06 -9.80
C TYR A 48 1.90 -18.11 -10.78
N PRO A 49 1.85 -18.96 -11.83
CA PRO A 49 2.98 -19.17 -12.75
C PRO A 49 3.37 -17.94 -13.56
N LYS A 50 2.45 -16.95 -13.67
CA LYS A 50 2.71 -15.66 -14.32
C LYS A 50 3.47 -14.68 -13.43
N LEU A 51 3.65 -14.97 -12.13
CA LEU A 51 4.47 -14.17 -11.23
C LEU A 51 5.89 -14.73 -11.19
N GLN A 52 6.87 -13.85 -11.27
CA GLN A 52 8.24 -14.20 -10.88
C GLN A 52 8.23 -14.69 -9.41
N GLU A 53 8.91 -15.81 -9.15
CA GLU A 53 8.97 -16.48 -7.84
C GLU A 53 9.30 -15.51 -6.68
N ARG A 54 10.23 -14.58 -6.89
CA ARG A 54 10.60 -13.56 -5.88
C ARG A 54 9.43 -12.68 -5.47
N LEU A 55 8.51 -12.35 -6.38
CA LEU A 55 7.31 -11.59 -6.07
C LEU A 55 6.34 -12.43 -5.22
N VAL A 56 6.25 -13.74 -5.47
CA VAL A 56 5.42 -14.65 -4.66
C VAL A 56 5.92 -14.71 -3.21
N PHE A 57 7.23 -14.81 -3.03
CA PHE A 57 7.84 -14.76 -1.69
C PHE A 57 7.68 -13.40 -1.03
N LEU A 58 7.81 -12.30 -1.78
CA LEU A 58 7.57 -10.95 -1.27
C LEU A 58 6.13 -10.78 -0.73
N ILE A 59 5.13 -11.30 -1.45
CA ILE A 59 3.72 -11.25 -1.04
C ILE A 59 3.48 -12.07 0.24
N SER A 60 4.19 -13.20 0.39
CA SER A 60 4.06 -14.10 1.54
C SER A 60 4.94 -13.72 2.74
N ALA A 61 5.85 -12.76 2.58
CA ALA A 61 6.80 -12.37 3.60
C ALA A 61 6.08 -11.72 4.81
N PRO A 62 6.43 -12.10 6.05
CA PRO A 62 5.91 -11.43 7.25
C PRO A 62 6.26 -9.93 7.30
N ASP A 63 7.44 -9.59 6.78
CA ASP A 63 7.92 -8.22 6.60
C ASP A 63 8.44 -8.06 5.15
N PRO A 64 7.57 -7.63 4.21
CA PRO A 64 7.96 -7.45 2.82
C PRO A 64 9.07 -6.42 2.61
N ALA A 65 9.18 -5.40 3.49
CA ALA A 65 10.22 -4.39 3.39
C ALA A 65 11.60 -4.98 3.73
N ALA A 66 11.68 -5.76 4.82
CA ALA A 66 12.89 -6.48 5.18
C ALA A 66 13.29 -7.48 4.09
N PHE A 67 12.31 -8.22 3.54
CA PHE A 67 12.54 -9.17 2.44
C PHE A 67 13.12 -8.48 1.20
N ALA A 68 12.51 -7.37 0.76
CA ALA A 68 13.00 -6.62 -0.41
C ALA A 68 14.45 -6.16 -0.25
N LYS A 69 14.81 -5.70 0.97
CA LYS A 69 16.18 -5.29 1.31
C LYS A 69 17.17 -6.46 1.34
N GLU A 70 16.80 -7.59 1.94
CA GLU A 70 17.66 -8.77 1.99
C GLU A 70 17.97 -9.31 0.58
N HIS A 71 17.01 -9.18 -0.34
CA HIS A 71 17.12 -9.67 -1.71
C HIS A 71 17.54 -8.60 -2.74
N GLY A 72 17.87 -7.38 -2.31
CA GLY A 72 18.48 -6.32 -3.12
C GLY A 72 17.56 -5.62 -4.13
N PHE A 73 16.28 -5.52 -3.82
CA PHE A 73 15.29 -4.79 -4.62
C PHE A 73 14.45 -3.81 -3.78
N GLU A 74 14.98 -3.35 -2.64
CA GLU A 74 14.30 -2.40 -1.75
C GLU A 74 13.91 -1.10 -2.45
N GLN A 75 14.68 -0.67 -3.45
CA GLN A 75 14.38 0.53 -4.22
C GLN A 75 13.15 0.38 -5.13
N ASP A 76 12.74 -0.85 -5.41
CA ASP A 76 11.54 -1.19 -6.17
C ASP A 76 10.35 -1.42 -5.23
N PHE A 77 10.52 -1.36 -3.90
CA PHE A 77 9.46 -1.57 -2.92
C PHE A 77 9.27 -0.33 -2.03
N LYS A 78 8.08 0.28 -2.08
CA LYS A 78 7.76 1.48 -1.30
C LYS A 78 6.30 1.52 -0.92
N ASP A 79 6.01 1.85 0.34
CA ASP A 79 4.65 2.09 0.85
C ASP A 79 3.68 0.92 0.58
N GLY A 80 4.16 -0.33 0.64
CA GLY A 80 3.36 -1.54 0.38
C GLY A 80 3.07 -1.80 -1.11
N LYS A 81 3.67 -1.02 -2.00
CA LYS A 81 3.64 -1.18 -3.45
C LYS A 81 5.02 -1.61 -3.96
N VAL A 82 5.03 -2.29 -5.09
CA VAL A 82 6.25 -2.74 -5.77
C VAL A 82 6.21 -2.33 -7.23
N THR A 83 7.32 -1.79 -7.73
CA THR A 83 7.52 -1.53 -9.15
C THR A 83 7.75 -2.86 -9.84
N VAL A 84 6.94 -3.15 -10.86
CA VAL A 84 7.00 -4.37 -11.66
C VAL A 84 6.95 -4.01 -13.14
N VAL A 85 7.48 -4.92 -13.96
CA VAL A 85 7.25 -4.95 -15.40
C VAL A 85 6.24 -6.06 -15.66
N ILE A 86 5.14 -5.68 -16.31
CA ILE A 86 4.07 -6.56 -16.75
C ILE A 86 4.25 -6.75 -18.25
N GLU A 87 4.42 -8.00 -18.67
CA GLU A 87 4.52 -8.40 -20.08
C GLU A 87 3.14 -8.82 -20.56
N ALA A 88 2.64 -8.12 -21.58
CA ALA A 88 1.36 -8.37 -22.21
C ALA A 88 1.48 -9.39 -23.35
N THR A 89 0.38 -10.09 -23.65
CA THR A 89 0.32 -11.02 -24.80
C THR A 89 0.63 -10.35 -26.13
N ASP A 90 0.31 -9.07 -26.24
CA ASP A 90 0.46 -8.24 -27.42
C ASP A 90 0.41 -6.76 -27.00
N ALA A 91 0.80 -5.86 -27.91
CA ALA A 91 0.79 -4.42 -27.65
C ALA A 91 -0.62 -3.82 -27.58
N GLU A 92 -1.62 -4.48 -28.18
CA GLU A 92 -3.00 -3.99 -28.24
C GLU A 92 -3.69 -4.12 -26.88
N ALA A 93 -3.30 -5.13 -26.09
CA ALA A 93 -3.78 -5.33 -24.73
C ALA A 93 -3.25 -4.32 -23.70
N LEU A 94 -2.25 -3.49 -24.03
CA LEU A 94 -1.66 -2.55 -23.07
C LEU A 94 -2.65 -1.52 -22.53
N GLU A 95 -3.60 -1.06 -23.35
CA GLU A 95 -4.61 -0.10 -22.90
C GLU A 95 -5.52 -0.70 -21.83
N GLU A 96 -5.98 -1.95 -22.04
CA GLU A 96 -6.76 -2.69 -21.05
C GLU A 96 -5.95 -2.94 -19.77
N LEU A 97 -4.68 -3.33 -19.90
CA LEU A 97 -3.81 -3.56 -18.75
C LEU A 97 -3.55 -2.30 -17.93
N ARG A 98 -3.45 -1.13 -18.58
CA ARG A 98 -3.35 0.16 -17.88
C ARG A 98 -4.58 0.40 -17.01
N TRP A 99 -5.79 0.20 -17.55
CA TRP A 99 -7.02 0.31 -16.77
C TRP A 99 -7.08 -0.72 -15.64
N ALA A 100 -6.64 -1.96 -15.88
CA ALA A 100 -6.61 -3.01 -14.86
C ALA A 100 -5.67 -2.67 -13.70
N VAL A 101 -4.49 -2.10 -14.00
CA VAL A 101 -3.53 -1.63 -12.99
C VAL A 101 -4.13 -0.48 -12.18
N GLU A 102 -4.67 0.55 -12.84
CA GLU A 102 -5.25 1.72 -12.17
C GLU A 102 -6.47 1.36 -11.31
N ALA A 103 -7.34 0.46 -11.80
CA ALA A 103 -8.49 -0.05 -11.05
C ALA A 103 -8.10 -0.82 -9.78
N LEU A 104 -6.85 -1.27 -9.68
CA LEU A 104 -6.30 -1.98 -8.52
C LEU A 104 -5.40 -1.09 -7.64
N ASP A 105 -5.56 0.24 -7.72
CA ASP A 105 -4.75 1.23 -7.02
C ASP A 105 -3.25 1.17 -7.40
N GLY A 106 -2.96 0.66 -8.60
CA GLY A 106 -1.64 0.76 -9.21
C GLY A 106 -1.45 2.08 -9.93
N THR A 107 -0.20 2.38 -10.27
CA THR A 107 0.16 3.55 -11.08
C THR A 107 1.08 3.08 -12.19
N VAL A 108 0.70 3.35 -13.44
CA VAL A 108 1.58 3.10 -14.58
C VAL A 108 2.65 4.19 -14.65
N GLU A 109 3.90 3.79 -14.75
CA GLU A 109 5.04 4.70 -14.83
C GLU A 109 5.48 4.94 -16.28
N THR A 110 5.55 3.87 -17.08
CA THR A 110 5.91 3.91 -18.50
C THR A 110 5.47 2.63 -19.20
N ASP A 111 5.49 2.64 -20.53
CA ASP A 111 5.32 1.46 -21.38
C ASP A 111 6.40 1.42 -22.47
N TYR A 112 6.65 0.23 -23.01
CA TYR A 112 7.52 0.00 -24.16
C TYR A 112 7.15 -1.33 -24.83
N GLU A 113 6.87 -1.31 -26.13
CA GLU A 113 6.41 -2.47 -26.91
C GLU A 113 5.17 -3.14 -26.30
N ASN A 114 5.28 -4.37 -25.78
CA ASN A 114 4.22 -5.09 -25.08
C ASN A 114 4.45 -5.10 -23.54
N GLN A 115 5.27 -4.19 -23.02
CA GLN A 115 5.65 -4.14 -21.60
C GLN A 115 5.10 -2.88 -20.94
N LEU A 116 4.57 -3.06 -19.74
CA LEU A 116 4.04 -2.00 -18.89
C LEU A 116 4.83 -1.98 -17.57
N GLN A 117 5.54 -0.89 -17.28
CA GLN A 117 6.12 -0.70 -15.95
C GLN A 117 5.11 0.02 -15.05
N ALA A 118 4.85 -0.55 -13.88
CA ALA A 118 3.86 -0.02 -12.96
C ALA A 118 4.27 -0.22 -11.50
N LEU A 119 3.91 0.74 -10.65
CA LEU A 119 3.94 0.63 -9.20
C LEU A 119 2.61 0.03 -8.72
N VAL A 120 2.65 -1.19 -8.17
CA VAL A 120 1.44 -1.98 -7.89
C VAL A 120 1.38 -2.42 -6.42
N PRO A 121 0.23 -2.34 -5.73
CA PRO A 121 0.06 -2.91 -4.40
C PRO A 121 0.33 -4.42 -4.37
N LEU A 122 1.00 -4.94 -3.33
CA LEU A 122 1.34 -6.39 -3.25
C LEU A 122 0.13 -7.31 -3.43
N LYS A 123 -1.00 -6.98 -2.77
CA LYS A 123 -2.24 -7.77 -2.85
C LYS A 123 -2.87 -7.75 -4.25
N ALA A 124 -2.59 -6.73 -5.07
CA ALA A 124 -3.12 -6.61 -6.42
C ALA A 124 -2.39 -7.52 -7.43
N LEU A 125 -1.12 -7.87 -7.17
CA LEU A 125 -0.34 -8.76 -8.03
C LEU A 125 -1.01 -10.12 -8.24
N LEU A 126 -1.66 -10.66 -7.21
CA LEU A 126 -2.38 -11.95 -7.30
C LEU A 126 -3.59 -11.87 -8.24
N LYS A 127 -4.25 -10.70 -8.32
CA LYS A 127 -5.37 -10.49 -9.26
C LYS A 127 -4.84 -10.29 -10.68
N LEU A 128 -3.80 -9.48 -10.84
CA LEU A 128 -3.16 -9.25 -12.14
C LEU A 128 -2.61 -10.56 -12.72
N ALA A 129 -1.98 -11.41 -11.91
CA ALA A 129 -1.46 -12.71 -12.37
C ALA A 129 -2.53 -13.69 -12.90
N LYS A 130 -3.82 -13.39 -12.72
CA LYS A 130 -4.94 -14.15 -13.31
C LYS A 130 -5.53 -13.49 -14.55
N HIS A 131 -5.05 -12.30 -14.92
CA HIS A 131 -5.52 -11.56 -16.07
C HIS A 131 -5.20 -12.32 -17.38
N PRO A 132 -6.14 -12.41 -18.33
CA PRO A 132 -5.95 -13.17 -19.56
C PRO A 132 -4.82 -12.63 -20.43
N HIS A 133 -4.72 -11.29 -20.53
CA HIS A 133 -3.73 -10.60 -21.38
C HIS A 133 -2.34 -10.41 -20.77
N ILE A 134 -2.09 -10.92 -19.57
CA ILE A 134 -0.75 -10.89 -18.97
C ILE A 134 -0.05 -12.21 -19.29
N GLU A 135 1.16 -12.16 -19.80
CA GLU A 135 2.03 -13.33 -19.94
C GLU A 135 2.87 -13.52 -18.68
N PHE A 136 3.49 -12.44 -18.21
CA PHE A 136 4.41 -12.50 -17.08
C PHE A 136 4.47 -11.18 -16.29
N ILE A 137 4.79 -11.27 -15.00
CA ILE A 137 5.01 -10.13 -14.11
C ILE A 137 6.32 -10.36 -13.35
N ARG A 138 7.24 -9.41 -13.47
CA ARG A 138 8.59 -9.51 -12.89
C ARG A 138 9.08 -8.20 -12.32
N LEU A 139 10.12 -8.28 -11.49
CA LEU A 139 10.89 -7.10 -11.09
C LEU A 139 11.59 -6.45 -12.31
N PRO A 140 11.80 -5.13 -12.29
CA PRO A 140 12.60 -4.44 -13.30
C PRO A 140 14.02 -5.00 -13.37
N VAL A 141 14.58 -5.12 -14.58
CA VAL A 141 15.99 -5.47 -14.76
C VAL A 141 16.81 -4.21 -14.55
N ARG A 142 17.66 -4.19 -13.53
CA ARG A 142 18.60 -3.08 -13.30
C ARG A 142 20.00 -3.49 -13.73
N PRO A 143 20.71 -2.65 -14.50
CA PRO A 143 22.12 -2.89 -14.76
C PRO A 143 22.86 -2.88 -13.43
N ARG A 144 23.73 -3.87 -13.21
CA ARG A 144 24.68 -3.82 -12.11
C ARG A 144 25.89 -3.02 -12.61
N PRO A 145 26.38 -2.02 -11.86
CA PRO A 145 27.68 -1.46 -12.16
C PRO A 145 28.74 -2.57 -12.03
N ASP A 146 29.61 -2.68 -13.03
CA ASP A 146 30.78 -3.56 -13.01
C ASP A 146 31.81 -3.13 -11.95
#